data_AF-W9WZ22-F1
#
_entry.id   AF-W9WZ22-F1
#
_cell.length_a   1.000
_cell.length_b   1.000
_cell.length_c   1.000
_cell.angle_alpha   90.00
_cell.angle_beta   90.00
_cell.angle_gamma   90.00
#
_symmetry.space_group_name_H-M   'P 1'
#
loop_
_entity.id
_entity.type
_entity.pdbx_description
1 polymer ?
#
loop_
_entity_poly.entity_id
_entity_poly.type
_entity_poly.pdbx_seq_one_letter_code
_entity_poly.pdbx_strand_id
1 'polypeptide(L)'
;MAEHVDGASPKEQILEACRRDNVELFHEVLNDMKDKSKEQIADFFNTTTDTMGNHLLHVCASYGAYDVMDELLNIEFLECDPLNRREGETPIHCAVKYANEREVELGEAMAKMLIDAGGDPRVKDKHGRKPAEICTPRTGELRNILIKEEYVLNEGLKNADVHPDEDEGDAGPPSDSE
;
A
#
# COMPACT_ATOMS: atom_id res chain seq x y z
N MET A 1 22.65 -8.18 -41.78
CA MET A 1 21.73 -8.70 -40.75
C MET A 1 21.63 -7.62 -39.70
N ALA A 2 20.52 -6.88 -39.65
CA ALA A 2 20.27 -6.00 -38.52
C ALA A 2 19.89 -6.92 -37.35
N GLU A 3 20.69 -6.90 -36.29
CA GLU A 3 20.32 -7.55 -35.03
C GLU A 3 19.07 -6.84 -34.53
N HIS A 4 17.95 -7.57 -34.45
CA HIS A 4 16.80 -7.13 -33.68
C HIS A 4 17.25 -7.17 -32.22
N VAL A 5 17.72 -6.03 -31.71
CA VAL A 5 17.89 -5.85 -30.27
C VAL A 5 16.47 -5.75 -29.73
N ASP A 6 15.95 -6.85 -29.19
CA ASP A 6 14.70 -6.79 -28.43
C ASP A 6 14.92 -5.81 -27.27
N GLY A 7 14.11 -4.76 -27.23
CA GLY A 7 14.12 -3.81 -26.12
C GLY A 7 13.74 -4.48 -24.80
N ALA A 8 13.99 -3.80 -23.69
CA ALA A 8 13.49 -4.27 -22.40
C ALA A 8 11.96 -4.41 -22.46
N SER A 9 11.43 -5.50 -21.91
CA SER A 9 9.99 -5.68 -21.82
C SER A 9 9.34 -4.62 -20.93
N PRO A 10 8.04 -4.30 -21.10
CA PRO A 10 7.35 -3.34 -20.22
C PRO A 10 7.48 -3.66 -18.73
N LYS A 11 7.51 -4.96 -18.40
CA LYS A 11 7.76 -5.46 -17.05
C LYS A 11 9.15 -5.07 -16.53
N GLU A 12 10.18 -5.22 -17.35
CA GLU A 12 11.54 -4.85 -16.96
C GLU A 12 11.71 -3.34 -16.87
N GLN A 13 11.09 -2.59 -17.78
CA GLN A 13 11.10 -1.13 -17.76
C GLN A 13 10.44 -0.56 -16.51
N ILE A 14 9.22 -1.02 -16.14
CA ILE A 14 8.52 -0.51 -14.95
C ILE A 14 9.26 -0.86 -13.66
N LEU A 15 9.85 -2.07 -13.58
CA LEU A 15 10.69 -2.45 -12.44
C LEU A 15 11.95 -1.59 -12.36
N GLU A 16 12.54 -1.23 -13.50
CA GLU A 16 13.70 -0.34 -13.51
C GLU A 16 13.34 1.10 -13.14
N ALA A 17 12.18 1.59 -13.57
CA ALA A 17 11.63 2.86 -13.12
C ALA A 17 11.51 2.90 -11.59
N CYS A 18 10.92 1.85 -10.99
CA CYS A 18 10.78 1.71 -9.53
C CYS A 18 12.12 1.62 -8.79
N ARG A 19 13.18 1.07 -9.40
CA ARG A 19 14.50 0.97 -8.74
C ARG A 19 15.29 2.27 -8.75
N ARG A 20 15.06 3.11 -9.75
CA ARG A 20 15.83 4.34 -9.99
C ARG A 20 15.08 5.62 -9.68
N ASP A 21 13.83 5.50 -9.23
CA ASP A 21 12.91 6.62 -9.10
C ASP A 21 12.76 7.41 -10.41
N ASN A 22 12.67 6.69 -11.52
CA ASN A 22 12.60 7.28 -12.85
C ASN A 22 11.14 7.46 -13.30
N VAL A 23 10.56 8.61 -12.96
CA VAL A 23 9.19 9.00 -13.32
C VAL A 23 9.00 9.13 -14.84
N GLU A 24 10.02 9.58 -15.58
CA GLU A 24 9.93 9.68 -17.05
C GLU A 24 9.70 8.30 -17.67
N LEU A 25 10.49 7.31 -17.26
CA LEU A 25 10.33 5.93 -17.74
C LEU A 25 9.01 5.31 -17.29
N PHE A 26 8.52 5.64 -16.09
CA PHE A 26 7.19 5.22 -15.63
C PHE A 26 6.10 5.72 -16.59
N HIS A 27 6.13 7.01 -16.95
CA HIS A 27 5.14 7.59 -17.86
C HIS A 27 5.27 7.08 -19.29
N GLU A 28 6.47 6.75 -19.76
CA GLU A 28 6.66 6.08 -21.05
C GLU A 28 5.92 4.74 -21.08
N VAL A 29 6.13 3.90 -20.07
CA VAL A 29 5.45 2.60 -19.94
C VAL A 29 3.92 2.77 -19.85
N LEU A 30 3.45 3.75 -19.09
CA LEU A 30 2.02 4.04 -18.96
C LEU A 30 1.41 4.52 -20.28
N ASN A 31 2.11 5.41 -21.00
CA ASN A 31 1.66 5.92 -22.30
C ASN A 31 1.64 4.82 -23.38
N ASP A 32 2.54 3.86 -23.32
CA ASP A 32 2.51 2.68 -24.21
C ASP A 32 1.29 1.77 -23.93
N MET A 33 0.63 1.94 -22.77
CA MET A 33 -0.60 1.25 -22.39
C MET A 33 -1.86 2.12 -22.53
N LYS A 34 -1.80 3.30 -23.14
CA LYS A 34 -2.95 4.23 -23.24
C LYS A 34 -4.21 3.67 -23.91
N ASP A 35 -4.07 2.64 -24.73
CA ASP A 35 -5.18 1.97 -25.41
C ASP A 35 -5.82 0.86 -24.53
N LYS A 36 -5.29 0.62 -23.33
CA LYS A 36 -5.82 -0.32 -22.35
C LYS A 36 -6.85 0.36 -21.45
N SER A 37 -7.79 -0.43 -20.95
CA SER A 37 -8.68 0.00 -19.87
C SER A 37 -7.90 0.21 -18.57
N LYS A 38 -8.46 1.00 -17.65
CA LYS A 38 -7.83 1.26 -16.35
C LYS A 38 -7.61 -0.02 -15.55
N GLU A 39 -8.57 -0.95 -15.63
CA GLU A 39 -8.50 -2.26 -14.99
C GLU A 39 -7.37 -3.12 -15.56
N GLN A 40 -7.12 -3.05 -16.87
CA GLN A 40 -5.99 -3.76 -17.50
C GLN A 40 -4.63 -3.15 -17.11
N ILE A 41 -4.56 -1.82 -16.96
CA ILE A 41 -3.35 -1.14 -16.48
C ILE A 41 -3.08 -1.53 -15.02
N ALA A 42 -4.11 -1.48 -14.18
CA ALA A 42 -4.02 -1.88 -12.79
C ALA A 42 -3.64 -3.36 -12.63
N ASP A 43 -4.27 -4.27 -13.37
CA ASP A 43 -3.92 -5.70 -13.37
C ASP A 43 -2.45 -5.93 -13.75
N PHE A 44 -1.95 -5.22 -14.76
CA PHE A 44 -0.53 -5.28 -15.11
C PHE A 44 0.38 -4.83 -13.96
N PHE A 45 0.08 -3.71 -13.30
CA PHE A 45 0.89 -3.22 -12.18
C PHE A 45 0.76 -4.09 -10.92
N ASN A 46 -0.45 -4.54 -10.58
CA ASN A 46 -0.74 -5.41 -9.43
C ASN A 46 -0.04 -6.77 -9.56
N THR A 47 -0.02 -7.36 -10.75
CA THR A 47 0.59 -8.68 -10.99
C THR A 47 2.09 -8.63 -11.30
N THR A 48 2.65 -7.44 -11.56
CA THR A 48 4.07 -7.30 -11.84
C THR A 48 4.90 -7.47 -10.57
N THR A 49 5.73 -8.51 -10.56
CA THR A 49 6.74 -8.73 -9.50
C THR A 49 8.15 -8.84 -10.06
N ASP A 50 9.13 -8.46 -9.25
CA ASP A 50 10.53 -8.80 -9.49
C ASP A 50 10.80 -10.31 -9.33
N THR A 51 12.08 -10.69 -9.46
CA THR A 51 12.52 -12.10 -9.32
C THR A 51 12.38 -12.64 -7.89
N MET A 52 12.34 -11.76 -6.88
CA MET A 52 12.13 -12.11 -5.47
C MET A 52 10.65 -12.18 -5.10
N GLY A 53 9.76 -11.78 -6.00
CA GLY A 53 8.32 -11.73 -5.75
C GLY A 53 7.90 -10.48 -4.97
N ASN A 54 8.64 -9.39 -5.10
CA ASN A 54 8.24 -8.06 -4.65
C ASN A 54 7.38 -7.40 -5.74
N HIS A 55 6.20 -6.91 -5.34
CA HIS A 55 5.38 -6.06 -6.21
C HIS A 55 6.01 -4.66 -6.34
N LEU A 56 5.54 -3.86 -7.30
CA LEU A 56 6.10 -2.54 -7.60
C LEU A 56 6.25 -1.63 -6.36
N LEU A 57 5.20 -1.53 -5.53
CA LEU A 57 5.26 -0.73 -4.30
C LEU A 57 6.34 -1.20 -3.29
N HIS A 58 6.61 -2.51 -3.20
CA HIS A 58 7.72 -3.02 -2.38
C HIS A 58 9.08 -2.61 -2.94
N VAL A 59 9.21 -2.65 -4.28
CA VAL A 59 10.44 -2.24 -4.96
C VAL A 59 10.66 -0.75 -4.70
N CYS A 60 9.66 0.11 -4.91
CA CYS A 60 9.77 1.52 -4.61
C CYS A 60 10.18 1.77 -3.14
N ALA A 61 9.48 1.14 -2.20
CA ALA A 61 9.76 1.28 -0.77
C ALA A 61 11.18 0.81 -0.39
N SER A 62 11.68 -0.26 -1.01
CA SER A 62 13.01 -0.82 -0.72
C SER A 62 14.14 0.00 -1.33
N TYR A 63 13.87 0.74 -2.41
CA TYR A 63 14.86 1.56 -3.10
C TYR A 63 14.76 3.05 -2.76
N GLY A 64 13.70 3.47 -2.07
CA GLY A 64 13.44 4.88 -1.77
C GLY A 64 12.91 5.66 -2.97
N ALA A 65 12.25 4.98 -3.92
CA ALA A 65 11.71 5.62 -5.11
C ALA A 65 10.34 6.25 -4.81
N TYR A 66 10.40 7.42 -4.19
CA TYR A 66 9.24 8.11 -3.64
C TYR A 66 8.34 8.66 -4.75
N ASP A 67 8.93 9.26 -5.78
CA ASP A 67 8.15 9.92 -6.82
C ASP A 67 7.42 8.88 -7.70
N VAL A 68 8.07 7.76 -8.04
CA VAL A 68 7.42 6.65 -8.75
C VAL A 68 6.38 5.95 -7.87
N MET A 69 6.58 5.91 -6.54
CA MET A 69 5.56 5.38 -5.63
C MET A 69 4.29 6.25 -5.64
N ASP A 70 4.43 7.57 -5.61
CA ASP A 70 3.32 8.51 -5.68
C ASP A 70 2.52 8.33 -6.99
N GLU A 71 3.23 8.26 -8.12
CA GLU A 71 2.62 7.99 -9.43
C GLU A 71 1.89 6.65 -9.49
N LEU A 72 2.46 5.58 -8.91
CA LEU A 72 1.79 4.28 -8.82
C LEU A 72 0.50 4.39 -8.01
N LEU A 73 0.53 5.00 -6.82
CA LEU A 73 -0.64 5.10 -5.94
C LEU A 73 -1.77 5.96 -6.53
N ASN A 74 -1.47 6.79 -7.53
CA ASN A 74 -2.47 7.52 -8.30
C ASN A 74 -3.18 6.67 -9.39
N ILE A 75 -2.75 5.42 -9.61
CA ILE A 75 -3.40 4.50 -10.55
C ILE A 75 -4.69 3.93 -9.93
N GLU A 76 -5.81 4.14 -10.62
CA GLU A 76 -7.10 3.59 -10.22
C GLU A 76 -7.07 2.05 -10.20
N PHE A 77 -7.66 1.44 -9.17
CA PHE A 77 -7.69 -0.01 -8.93
C PHE A 77 -6.33 -0.65 -8.56
N LEU A 78 -5.30 0.14 -8.24
CA LEU A 78 -4.05 -0.40 -7.70
C LEU A 78 -4.26 -0.99 -6.29
N GLU A 79 -3.68 -2.15 -6.04
CA GLU A 79 -3.60 -2.76 -4.70
C GLU A 79 -2.48 -2.08 -3.88
N CYS A 80 -2.81 -1.56 -2.70
CA CYS A 80 -1.88 -0.80 -1.86
C CYS A 80 -1.09 -1.66 -0.86
N ASP A 81 -1.60 -2.82 -0.48
CA ASP A 81 -1.02 -3.72 0.52
C ASP A 81 -0.75 -5.17 0.04
N PRO A 82 -0.28 -5.40 -1.21
CA PRO A 82 0.03 -6.75 -1.65
C PRO A 82 1.11 -7.37 -0.75
N LEU A 83 1.08 -8.69 -0.59
CA LEU A 83 2.07 -9.42 0.21
C LEU A 83 3.22 -9.93 -0.66
N ASN A 84 4.46 -9.57 -0.34
CA ASN A 84 5.60 -10.13 -1.05
C ASN A 84 5.74 -11.65 -0.81
N ARG A 85 6.32 -12.34 -1.79
CA ARG A 85 6.37 -13.81 -1.78
C ARG A 85 7.22 -14.38 -0.65
N ARG A 86 8.35 -13.74 -0.33
CA ARG A 86 9.37 -14.30 0.57
C ARG A 86 8.96 -14.18 2.03
N GLU A 87 8.73 -12.95 2.48
CA GLU A 87 8.52 -12.63 3.90
C GLU A 87 7.04 -12.40 4.22
N GLY A 88 6.15 -12.33 3.22
CA GLY A 88 4.74 -11.98 3.43
C GLY A 88 4.57 -10.55 3.91
N GLU A 89 5.50 -9.67 3.55
CA GLU A 89 5.50 -8.27 3.95
C GLU A 89 4.62 -7.44 3.03
N THR A 90 3.99 -6.40 3.57
CA THR A 90 3.38 -5.32 2.79
C THR A 90 4.41 -4.26 2.38
N PRO A 91 4.10 -3.34 1.44
CA PRO A 91 4.99 -2.22 1.13
C PRO A 91 5.35 -1.35 2.36
N ILE A 92 4.45 -1.22 3.34
CA ILE A 92 4.71 -0.48 4.58
C ILE A 92 5.86 -1.11 5.38
N HIS A 93 5.96 -2.46 5.43
CA HIS A 93 7.11 -3.12 6.06
C HIS A 93 8.43 -2.75 5.37
N CYS A 94 8.45 -2.73 4.04
CA CYS A 94 9.61 -2.33 3.26
C CYS A 94 10.00 -0.87 3.53
N ALA A 95 9.03 0.05 3.65
CA ALA A 95 9.29 1.44 4.00
C ALA A 95 9.92 1.58 5.40
N VAL A 96 9.44 0.80 6.39
CA VAL A 96 10.06 0.75 7.73
C VAL A 96 11.49 0.20 7.69
N LYS A 97 11.75 -0.84 6.91
CA LYS A 97 13.12 -1.38 6.72
C LYS A 97 14.03 -0.34 6.07
N TYR A 98 13.55 0.35 5.04
CA TYR A 98 14.28 1.45 4.41
C TYR A 98 14.61 2.54 5.44
N ALA A 99 13.63 2.97 6.24
CA ALA A 99 13.83 3.95 7.30
C ALA A 99 14.87 3.49 8.34
N ASN A 100 14.82 2.22 8.74
CA ASN A 100 15.76 1.64 9.69
C ASN A 100 17.20 1.66 9.16
N GLU A 101 17.39 1.28 7.90
CA GLU A 101 18.71 1.00 7.31
C GLU A 101 19.33 2.20 6.59
N ARG A 102 18.51 3.13 6.10
CA ARG A 102 18.93 4.22 5.20
C ARG A 102 18.51 5.57 5.74
N GLU A 103 17.38 6.10 5.32
CA GLU A 103 16.93 7.46 5.59
C GLU A 103 15.57 7.45 6.26
N VAL A 104 15.51 8.00 7.49
CA VAL A 104 14.34 7.89 8.36
C VAL A 104 13.19 8.71 7.80
N GLU A 105 13.49 9.94 7.40
CA GLU A 105 12.53 10.93 6.93
C GLU A 105 11.83 10.46 5.66
N LEU A 106 12.60 9.94 4.69
CA LEU A 106 12.05 9.41 3.45
C LEU A 106 11.24 8.12 3.68
N GLY A 107 11.75 7.20 4.51
CA GLY A 107 11.01 5.99 4.84
C GLY A 107 9.72 6.25 5.62
N GLU A 108 9.71 7.26 6.50
CA GLU A 108 8.50 7.73 7.17
C GLU A 108 7.51 8.36 6.18
N ALA A 109 7.99 9.17 5.24
CA ALA A 109 7.15 9.78 4.20
C ALA A 109 6.50 8.71 3.30
N MET A 110 7.26 7.71 2.86
CA MET A 110 6.72 6.58 2.09
C MET A 110 5.70 5.77 2.90
N ALA A 111 5.95 5.51 4.18
CA ALA A 111 5.01 4.80 5.03
C ALA A 111 3.68 5.56 5.19
N LYS A 112 3.74 6.89 5.38
CA LYS A 112 2.54 7.74 5.44
C LYS A 112 1.78 7.73 4.12
N MET A 113 2.48 7.91 3.00
CA MET A 113 1.87 7.88 1.66
C MET A 113 1.12 6.57 1.42
N LEU A 114 1.71 5.43 1.79
CA LEU A 114 1.05 4.13 1.68
C LEU A 114 -0.19 4.01 2.57
N ILE A 115 -0.15 4.56 3.79
CA ILE A 115 -1.31 4.57 4.70
C ILE A 115 -2.42 5.47 4.15
N ASP A 116 -2.08 6.66 3.67
CA ASP A 116 -3.02 7.63 3.09
C ASP A 116 -3.71 7.05 1.84
N ALA A 117 -3.00 6.22 1.08
CA ALA A 117 -3.55 5.47 -0.05
C ALA A 117 -4.41 4.25 0.36
N GLY A 118 -4.53 3.95 1.65
CA GLY A 118 -5.36 2.87 2.20
C GLY A 118 -4.61 1.59 2.56
N GLY A 119 -3.28 1.61 2.57
CA GLY A 119 -2.48 0.48 3.03
C GLY A 119 -2.67 0.20 4.53
N ASP A 120 -2.96 -1.05 4.91
CA ASP A 120 -3.26 -1.40 6.29
C ASP A 120 -1.97 -1.65 7.13
N PRO A 121 -1.67 -0.81 8.14
CA PRO A 121 -0.49 -0.97 9.00
C PRO A 121 -0.63 -2.10 10.04
N ARG A 122 -1.73 -2.87 10.02
CA ARG A 122 -2.00 -3.98 10.96
C ARG A 122 -1.68 -5.35 10.36
N VAL A 123 -1.41 -5.41 9.06
CA VAL A 123 -1.06 -6.66 8.37
C VAL A 123 0.24 -7.22 8.95
N LYS A 124 0.26 -8.53 9.15
CA LYS A 124 1.41 -9.24 9.71
C LYS A 124 2.22 -9.93 8.63
N ASP A 125 3.53 -9.82 8.74
CA ASP A 125 4.47 -10.63 7.97
C ASP A 125 4.39 -12.13 8.37
N LYS A 126 5.15 -12.98 7.68
CA LYS A 126 5.24 -14.43 8.00
C LYS A 126 5.88 -14.73 9.36
N HIS A 127 6.55 -13.77 9.97
CA HIS A 127 7.07 -13.86 11.34
C HIS A 127 6.04 -13.41 12.38
N GLY A 128 4.82 -13.06 11.95
CA GLY A 128 3.73 -12.61 12.80
C GLY A 128 3.85 -11.16 13.26
N ARG A 129 4.71 -10.37 12.62
CA ARG A 129 5.02 -8.99 13.02
C ARG A 129 4.32 -7.98 12.12
N LYS A 130 3.82 -6.91 12.70
CA LYS A 130 3.32 -5.71 12.00
C LYS A 130 4.48 -4.78 11.64
N PRO A 131 4.29 -3.81 10.73
CA PRO A 131 5.29 -2.78 10.42
C PRO A 131 5.81 -2.04 11.66
N ALA A 132 4.92 -1.68 12.61
CA ALA A 132 5.31 -0.99 13.83
C ALA A 132 6.26 -1.82 14.72
N GLU A 133 6.18 -3.16 14.65
CA GLU A 133 6.95 -4.07 15.51
C GLU A 133 8.38 -4.25 14.99
N ILE A 134 8.64 -3.97 13.71
CA ILE A 134 9.98 -4.03 13.11
C ILE A 134 10.74 -2.70 13.14
N CYS A 135 10.13 -1.62 13.65
CA CYS A 135 10.84 -0.37 13.92
C CYS A 135 11.98 -0.59 14.94
N THR A 136 13.00 0.24 14.88
CA THR A 136 14.13 0.30 15.81
C THR A 136 14.01 1.55 16.71
N PRO A 137 14.89 1.77 17.71
CA PRO A 137 14.91 3.04 18.44
C PRO A 137 15.13 4.26 17.54
N ARG A 138 15.81 4.09 16.39
CA ARG A 138 16.03 5.14 15.39
C ARG A 138 14.74 5.62 14.73
N THR A 139 13.78 4.71 14.53
CA THR A 139 12.49 4.96 13.85
C THR A 139 11.33 5.04 14.84
N GLY A 140 11.59 5.61 16.03
CA GLY A 140 10.61 5.73 17.10
C GLY A 140 9.37 6.54 16.72
N GLU A 141 9.55 7.64 15.99
CA GLU A 141 8.41 8.46 15.53
C GLU A 141 7.55 7.73 14.49
N LEU A 142 8.18 7.08 13.51
CA LEU A 142 7.47 6.21 12.57
C LEU A 142 6.69 5.09 13.29
N ARG A 143 7.26 4.49 14.34
CA ARG A 143 6.53 3.53 15.18
C ARG A 143 5.27 4.15 15.78
N ASN A 144 5.38 5.36 16.33
CA ASN A 144 4.24 6.06 16.95
C ASN A 144 3.15 6.36 15.93
N ILE A 145 3.53 6.77 14.71
CA ILE A 145 2.59 6.98 13.59
C ILE A 145 1.85 5.68 13.29
N LEU A 146 2.55 4.58 13.08
CA LEU A 146 1.93 3.29 12.74
C LEU A 146 0.99 2.78 13.85
N ILE A 147 1.37 2.91 15.12
CA ILE A 147 0.53 2.54 16.26
C ILE A 147 -0.72 3.42 16.33
N LYS A 148 -0.57 4.73 16.09
CA LYS A 148 -1.69 5.67 16.09
C LYS A 148 -2.69 5.33 14.98
N GLU A 149 -2.21 5.05 13.77
CA GLU A 149 -3.07 4.67 12.65
C GLU A 149 -3.76 3.33 12.89
N GLU A 150 -3.07 2.34 13.48
CA GLU A 150 -3.72 1.11 13.93
C GLU A 150 -4.87 1.40 14.92
N TYR A 151 -4.65 2.27 15.90
CA TYR A 151 -5.68 2.63 16.88
C TYR A 151 -6.90 3.27 16.21
N VAL A 152 -6.69 4.21 15.28
CA VAL A 152 -7.76 4.88 14.53
C VAL A 152 -8.59 3.86 13.74
N LEU A 153 -7.94 2.94 13.02
CA LEU A 153 -8.62 1.90 12.27
C LEU A 153 -9.44 0.96 13.17
N ASN A 154 -8.88 0.55 14.30
CA ASN A 154 -9.56 -0.34 15.25
C ASN A 154 -10.78 0.32 15.92
N GLU A 155 -10.72 1.62 16.24
CA GLU A 155 -11.88 2.37 16.75
C GLU A 155 -12.93 2.62 15.68
N GLY A 156 -12.51 2.89 14.43
CA GLY A 156 -13.40 2.98 13.28
C GLY A 156 -14.21 1.69 13.08
N LEU A 157 -13.58 0.53 13.24
CA LEU A 157 -14.23 -0.79 13.20
C LEU A 157 -15.27 -0.96 14.33
N LYS A 158 -14.90 -0.68 15.57
CA LYS A 158 -15.82 -0.82 16.72
C LYS A 158 -17.07 0.05 16.58
N ASN A 159 -16.95 1.25 16.01
CA ASN A 159 -18.08 2.14 15.80
C ASN A 159 -18.97 1.72 14.61
N ALA A 160 -18.43 0.98 13.63
CA ALA A 160 -19.19 0.44 12.51
C ALA A 160 -20.04 -0.79 12.89
N ASP A 161 -19.61 -1.55 13.91
CA ASP A 161 -20.32 -2.75 14.41
C ASP A 161 -21.48 -2.43 15.38
N VAL A 162 -21.77 -1.15 15.66
CA VAL A 162 -22.97 -0.75 16.41
C VAL A 162 -24.16 -0.73 15.45
N HIS A 163 -24.69 -1.92 15.15
CA HIS A 163 -26.02 -2.08 14.55
C HIS A 163 -27.09 -1.56 15.52
N PRO A 164 -27.89 -0.54 15.18
CA PRO A 164 -29.04 -0.14 15.98
C PRO A 164 -30.24 -1.00 15.59
N ASP A 165 -30.22 -2.29 15.93
CA ASP A 165 -31.39 -3.16 15.74
C ASP A 165 -32.05 -3.49 17.09
N GLU A 166 -33.09 -2.69 17.37
CA GLU A 166 -34.40 -2.98 17.97
C GLU A 166 -34.50 -3.62 19.39
N ASP A 167 -35.15 -2.89 20.30
CA ASP A 167 -36.01 -3.46 21.37
C ASP A 167 -37.02 -2.39 21.82
N GLU A 168 -38.23 -2.36 21.24
CA GLU A 168 -39.50 -2.85 21.83
C GLU A 168 -40.45 -1.68 22.03
N GLY A 169 -41.11 -1.28 20.94
CA GLY A 169 -42.33 -0.49 20.99
C GLY A 169 -43.52 -1.35 21.42
N ASP A 170 -43.47 -1.93 22.62
CA ASP A 170 -44.62 -2.57 23.25
C ASP A 170 -45.36 -1.57 24.13
N ALA A 171 -46.53 -1.15 23.62
CA ALA A 171 -47.81 -1.19 24.32
C ALA A 171 -48.76 -0.15 23.73
N GLY A 172 -49.64 -0.62 22.84
CA GLY A 172 -50.92 0.02 22.58
C GLY A 172 -51.84 -0.02 23.82
N PRO A 173 -52.98 0.70 23.77
CA PRO A 173 -53.48 1.57 24.84
C PRO A 173 -54.62 0.92 25.65
N PRO A 174 -55.26 1.60 26.64
CA PRO A 174 -56.39 2.50 26.32
C PRO A 174 -56.65 3.68 27.31
N SER A 175 -57.47 4.68 26.87
CA SER A 175 -58.68 5.26 27.54
C SER A 175 -58.57 5.71 29.02
N ASP A 176 -59.13 6.79 29.56
CA ASP A 176 -60.05 7.89 29.20
C ASP A 176 -60.12 8.86 30.40
N SER A 177 -60.74 10.03 30.22
CA SER A 177 -61.34 10.93 31.26
C SER A 177 -60.37 11.72 32.17
N GLU A 178 -60.53 13.00 32.50
CA GLU A 178 -61.63 14.00 32.45
C GLU A 178 -61.08 15.39 32.05
#